data_AF-A0A182ERE5-F1
#
_entry.id   AF-A0A182ERE5-F1
#
_cell.length_a   1.000
_cell.length_b   1.000
_cell.length_c   1.000
_cell.angle_alpha   90.00
_cell.angle_beta   90.00
_cell.angle_gamma   90.00
#
_symmetry.space_group_name_H-M   'P 1'
#
loop_
_entity.id
_entity.type
_entity.pdbx_description
1 polymer ?
#
loop_
_entity_poly.entity_id
_entity_poly.type
_entity_poly.pdbx_seq_one_letter_code
_entity_poly.pdbx_strand_id
1 'polypeptide(L)'
;MQKAHHMLLFGCSLPGSDEVIWDCGDMTSAGPNFQRAPVCIGQPSILYGWGRDAPDFYLPEGVGFKVGGNTGIQYLVLQVHYKKKLGPDYSGISIESTVGLLAKRAFDLDLFFFVLPSTYMDAQTNLETFETACIVDEDIEIHPFAFRAHTHRHGEKVSGWVVRENQYGQDIWELIGERNPLLPQMFESVNKNITIRQGDV
;
A
#
# COMPACT_ATOMS: atom_id res chain seq x y z
N MET A 1 12.10 -19.85 -12.45
CA MET A 1 10.88 -19.21 -13.02
C MET A 1 9.99 -18.83 -11.84
N GLN A 2 9.71 -17.54 -11.63
CA GLN A 2 8.91 -17.08 -10.49
C GLN A 2 7.45 -17.51 -10.66
N LYS A 3 6.88 -18.19 -9.66
CA LYS A 3 5.50 -18.71 -9.73
C LYS A 3 4.46 -17.70 -9.26
N ALA A 4 4.78 -16.93 -8.22
CA ALA A 4 3.94 -15.82 -7.75
C ALA A 4 3.70 -14.78 -8.86
N HIS A 5 2.52 -14.17 -8.82
CA HIS A 5 2.18 -13.02 -9.67
C HIS A 5 2.51 -11.70 -8.96
N HIS A 6 2.18 -11.60 -7.68
CA HIS A 6 2.63 -10.52 -6.79
C HIS A 6 2.61 -11.01 -5.33
N MET A 7 3.33 -10.29 -4.46
CA MET A 7 3.40 -10.55 -3.02
C MET A 7 3.27 -9.22 -2.27
N LEU A 8 2.52 -9.21 -1.17
CA LEU A 8 2.37 -8.06 -0.29
C LEU A 8 2.66 -8.48 1.15
N LEU A 9 3.48 -7.70 1.85
CA LEU A 9 3.74 -7.87 3.28
C LEU A 9 2.95 -6.86 4.07
N PHE A 10 2.20 -7.34 5.05
CA PHE A 10 1.42 -6.51 5.95
C PHE A 10 1.89 -6.64 7.39
N GLY A 11 1.85 -5.53 8.11
CA GLY A 11 1.91 -5.48 9.56
C GLY A 11 0.51 -5.52 10.16
N CYS A 12 0.28 -6.42 11.11
CA CYS A 12 -0.99 -6.57 11.81
C CYS A 12 -0.80 -6.49 13.32
N SER A 13 -1.82 -6.01 14.04
CA SER A 13 -1.94 -6.22 15.48
C SER A 13 -2.31 -7.67 15.80
N LEU A 14 -3.20 -8.25 14.99
CA LEU A 14 -3.56 -9.67 14.99
C LEU A 14 -3.80 -10.15 13.54
N PRO A 15 -3.35 -11.35 13.17
CA PRO A 15 -3.63 -11.92 11.84
C PRO A 15 -5.12 -12.24 11.70
N GLY A 16 -5.63 -12.29 10.47
CA GLY A 16 -7.03 -12.62 10.22
C GLY A 16 -7.42 -14.07 10.54
N SER A 17 -6.44 -14.95 10.66
CA SER A 17 -6.62 -16.36 11.02
C SER A 17 -5.45 -16.87 11.87
N ASP A 18 -5.71 -17.89 12.69
CA ASP A 18 -4.69 -18.66 13.41
C ASP A 18 -4.11 -19.81 12.56
N GLU A 19 -4.68 -20.05 11.38
CA GLU A 19 -4.19 -21.03 10.41
C GLU A 19 -2.83 -20.62 9.83
N VAL A 20 -1.98 -21.59 9.50
CA VAL A 20 -0.67 -21.32 8.90
C VAL A 20 -0.80 -20.68 7.51
N ILE A 21 -1.83 -21.08 6.76
CA ILE A 21 -2.16 -20.56 5.42
C ILE A 21 -3.69 -20.49 5.33
N TRP A 22 -4.21 -19.36 4.84
CA TRP A 22 -5.64 -19.15 4.64
C TRP A 22 -5.90 -18.39 3.34
N ASP A 23 -7.16 -18.39 2.92
CA ASP A 23 -7.64 -17.58 1.81
C ASP A 23 -7.89 -16.16 2.30
N CYS A 24 -7.10 -15.20 1.82
CA CYS A 24 -7.22 -13.78 2.20
C CYS A 24 -8.57 -13.15 1.80
N GLY A 25 -9.40 -13.87 1.01
CA GLY A 25 -10.79 -13.51 0.80
C GLY A 25 -11.03 -12.27 -0.04
N ASP A 26 -10.10 -11.97 -0.95
CA ASP A 26 -10.25 -10.90 -1.95
C ASP A 26 -11.22 -11.35 -3.08
N MET A 27 -11.14 -10.71 -4.25
CA MET A 27 -11.98 -10.96 -5.44
C MET A 27 -11.91 -12.40 -6.01
N THR A 28 -11.12 -13.30 -5.42
CA THR A 28 -10.98 -14.69 -5.83
C THR A 28 -10.96 -15.62 -4.62
N SER A 29 -11.33 -16.88 -4.81
CA SER A 29 -11.21 -17.91 -3.78
C SER A 29 -9.91 -18.70 -3.96
N ALA A 30 -9.11 -18.78 -2.91
CA ALA A 30 -7.91 -19.60 -2.86
C ALA A 30 -8.31 -21.08 -2.67
N GLY A 31 -8.68 -21.75 -3.77
CA GLY A 31 -8.90 -23.20 -3.78
C GLY A 31 -10.04 -23.70 -2.87
N PRO A 32 -10.24 -25.03 -2.79
CA PRO A 32 -11.46 -25.60 -2.19
C PRO A 32 -11.44 -25.68 -0.65
N ASN A 33 -10.29 -25.55 0.02
CA ASN A 33 -10.14 -25.99 1.42
C ASN A 33 -9.42 -25.01 2.35
N PHE A 34 -9.15 -23.77 1.95
CA PHE A 34 -8.58 -22.79 2.88
C PHE A 34 -9.72 -22.05 3.60
N GLN A 35 -9.57 -21.84 4.91
CA GLN A 35 -10.43 -20.93 5.64
C GLN A 35 -10.36 -19.56 4.99
N ARG A 36 -11.50 -18.90 4.79
CA ARG A 36 -11.54 -17.52 4.30
C ARG A 36 -11.48 -16.57 5.49
N ALA A 37 -10.52 -15.66 5.46
CA ALA A 37 -10.31 -14.65 6.50
C ALA A 37 -9.56 -13.44 5.92
N PRO A 38 -9.73 -12.24 6.49
CA PRO A 38 -8.96 -11.06 6.06
C PRO A 38 -7.46 -11.26 6.29
N VAL A 39 -6.64 -10.31 5.82
CA VAL A 39 -5.20 -10.32 6.10
C VAL A 39 -4.92 -10.09 7.59
N CYS A 40 -5.56 -9.08 8.18
CA CYS A 40 -5.47 -8.74 9.60
C CYS A 40 -6.87 -8.66 10.23
N ILE A 41 -6.96 -8.84 11.55
CA ILE A 41 -8.12 -8.35 12.32
C ILE A 41 -7.93 -6.84 12.49
N GLY A 42 -8.78 -6.06 11.82
CA GLY A 42 -8.66 -4.59 11.77
C GLY A 42 -7.87 -4.11 10.56
N GLN A 43 -7.40 -2.86 10.62
CA GLN A 43 -6.71 -2.23 9.49
C GLN A 43 -5.28 -2.78 9.35
N PRO A 44 -4.93 -3.37 8.19
CA PRO A 44 -3.56 -3.78 7.90
C PRO A 44 -2.67 -2.56 7.58
N SER A 45 -1.39 -2.62 7.95
CA SER A 45 -0.38 -1.69 7.45
C SER A 45 0.44 -2.34 6.34
N ILE A 46 0.50 -1.77 5.14
CA ILE A 46 1.30 -2.31 4.04
C ILE A 46 2.78 -1.92 4.20
N LEU A 47 3.65 -2.91 4.34
CA LEU A 47 5.09 -2.69 4.59
C LEU A 47 5.94 -2.86 3.33
N TYR A 48 5.52 -3.76 2.44
CA TYR A 48 6.25 -4.06 1.22
C TYR A 48 5.34 -4.65 0.15
N GLY A 49 5.65 -4.38 -1.11
CA GLY A 49 4.94 -4.94 -2.26
C GLY A 49 5.89 -5.30 -3.40
N TRP A 50 5.71 -6.49 -3.95
CA TRP A 50 6.47 -7.00 -5.08
C TRP A 50 5.54 -7.47 -6.18
N GLY A 51 5.81 -7.07 -7.42
CA GLY A 51 5.10 -7.56 -8.60
C GLY A 51 6.03 -8.36 -9.50
N ARG A 52 5.50 -9.34 -10.24
CA ARG A 52 6.26 -9.96 -11.33
C ARG A 52 6.72 -8.87 -12.31
N ASP A 53 7.99 -8.95 -12.71
CA ASP A 53 8.66 -8.00 -13.61
C ASP A 53 8.85 -6.59 -13.03
N ALA A 54 8.54 -6.37 -11.75
CA ALA A 54 8.88 -5.16 -11.02
C ALA A 54 10.39 -5.14 -10.69
N PRO A 55 11.08 -3.98 -10.75
CA PRO A 55 12.39 -3.85 -10.16
C PRO A 55 12.33 -4.04 -8.65
N ASP A 56 13.47 -4.40 -8.07
CA ASP A 56 13.62 -4.46 -6.62
C ASP A 56 13.40 -3.08 -6.00
N PHE A 57 12.75 -3.07 -4.83
CA PHE A 57 12.52 -1.87 -4.05
C PHE A 57 13.30 -1.96 -2.74
N TYR A 58 14.15 -0.98 -2.50
CA TYR A 58 14.98 -0.87 -1.31
C TYR A 58 14.57 0.36 -0.50
N LEU A 59 14.51 0.22 0.81
CA LEU A 59 14.34 1.38 1.69
C LEU A 59 15.58 2.28 1.60
N PRO A 60 15.41 3.61 1.69
CA PRO A 60 16.53 4.52 1.79
C PRO A 60 17.42 4.19 3.00
N GLU A 61 18.69 4.57 2.94
CA GLU A 61 19.63 4.34 4.04
C GLU A 61 19.14 4.96 5.35
N GLY A 62 19.22 4.20 6.45
CA GLY A 62 18.79 4.65 7.78
C GLY A 62 17.28 4.74 7.97
N VAL A 63 16.47 4.22 7.03
CA VAL A 63 15.01 4.14 7.11
C VAL A 63 14.58 2.69 7.39
N GLY A 64 13.64 2.50 8.31
CA GLY A 64 13.05 1.18 8.55
C GLY A 64 11.69 1.23 9.25
N PHE A 65 10.91 0.17 9.10
CA PHE A 65 9.64 -0.01 9.80
C PHE A 65 9.89 -0.49 11.22
N LYS A 66 9.27 0.17 12.20
CA LYS A 66 9.34 -0.25 13.60
C LYS A 66 8.21 -1.24 13.90
N VAL A 67 8.57 -2.47 14.22
CA VAL A 67 7.65 -3.57 14.54
C VAL A 67 7.87 -4.10 15.96
N GLY A 68 6.87 -4.77 16.52
CA GLY A 68 6.90 -5.37 17.85
C GLY A 68 6.96 -4.36 19.00
N GLY A 69 7.22 -4.88 20.21
CA GLY A 69 7.32 -4.05 21.41
C GLY A 69 6.01 -3.33 21.73
N ASN A 70 6.01 -2.00 21.59
CA ASN A 70 4.86 -1.15 21.87
C ASN A 70 4.21 -0.57 20.60
N THR A 71 4.44 -1.17 19.42
CA THR A 71 3.82 -0.73 18.17
C THR A 71 2.53 -1.48 17.87
N GLY A 72 1.71 -0.96 16.95
CA GLY A 72 0.53 -1.67 16.46
C GLY A 72 0.83 -2.87 15.56
N ILE A 73 2.10 -3.07 15.17
CA ILE A 73 2.52 -4.15 14.27
C ILE A 73 3.15 -5.25 15.11
N GLN A 74 2.35 -6.25 15.49
CA GLN A 74 2.77 -7.38 16.30
C GLN A 74 3.03 -8.65 15.47
N TYR A 75 2.42 -8.73 14.29
CA TYR A 75 2.53 -9.85 13.37
C TYR A 75 2.86 -9.34 11.97
N LEU A 76 3.56 -10.18 11.22
CA LEU A 76 3.80 -9.98 9.79
C LEU A 76 3.02 -11.04 9.02
N VAL A 77 2.19 -10.61 8.08
CA VAL A 77 1.37 -11.48 7.24
C VAL A 77 1.78 -11.28 5.79
N LEU A 78 2.22 -12.36 5.15
CA LEU A 78 2.57 -12.36 3.73
C LEU A 78 1.38 -12.85 2.91
N GLN A 79 0.87 -12.00 2.04
CA GLN A 79 -0.11 -12.37 1.01
C GLN A 79 0.63 -12.69 -0.29
N VAL A 80 0.34 -13.86 -0.88
CA VAL A 80 0.89 -14.28 -2.16
C VAL A 80 -0.23 -14.55 -3.14
N HIS A 81 -0.24 -13.80 -4.24
CA HIS A 81 -1.21 -14.00 -5.31
C HIS A 81 -0.62 -14.86 -6.42
N TYR A 82 -1.31 -15.93 -6.76
CA TYR A 82 -0.98 -16.82 -7.87
C TYR A 82 -2.02 -16.71 -8.98
N LYS A 83 -1.58 -16.40 -10.20
CA LYS A 83 -2.47 -16.31 -11.38
C LYS A 83 -3.00 -17.67 -11.87
N LYS A 84 -2.33 -18.76 -11.50
CA LYS A 84 -2.65 -20.13 -11.94
C LYS A 84 -2.59 -21.05 -10.74
N LYS A 85 -3.33 -22.16 -10.80
CA LYS A 85 -3.18 -23.25 -9.85
C LYS A 85 -1.77 -23.84 -9.97
N LEU A 86 -1.12 -24.06 -8.84
CA LEU A 86 0.24 -24.58 -8.76
C LEU A 86 0.28 -25.84 -7.90
N GLY A 87 1.36 -26.61 -8.03
CA GLY A 87 1.76 -27.59 -7.02
C GLY A 87 2.44 -26.91 -5.83
N PRO A 88 3.16 -27.66 -4.97
CA PRO A 88 3.89 -27.10 -3.84
C PRO A 88 4.78 -25.93 -4.25
N ASP A 89 4.76 -24.89 -3.42
CA ASP A 89 5.52 -23.67 -3.61
C ASP A 89 5.95 -23.08 -2.27
N TYR A 90 7.11 -22.42 -2.27
CA TYR A 90 7.73 -21.81 -1.10
C TYR A 90 8.14 -20.36 -1.39
N SER A 91 7.37 -19.67 -2.26
CA SER A 91 7.57 -18.24 -2.49
C SER A 91 7.42 -17.49 -1.18
N GLY A 92 8.33 -16.55 -0.96
CA GLY A 92 8.40 -15.78 0.27
C GLY A 92 9.26 -14.54 0.07
N ILE A 93 9.47 -13.82 1.17
CA ILE A 93 10.36 -12.67 1.23
C ILE A 93 11.38 -12.90 2.34
N SER A 94 12.59 -12.38 2.15
CA SER A 94 13.60 -12.31 3.21
C SER A 94 13.54 -10.93 3.83
N ILE A 95 13.58 -10.86 5.16
CA ILE A 95 13.49 -9.60 5.91
C ILE A 95 14.81 -9.41 6.65
N GLU A 96 15.47 -8.29 6.39
CA GLU A 96 16.58 -7.83 7.21
C GLU A 96 16.01 -7.02 8.39
N SER A 97 16.47 -7.33 9.60
CA SER A 97 15.99 -6.68 10.82
C SER A 97 17.14 -6.32 11.75
N THR A 98 16.94 -5.27 12.53
CA THR A 98 17.89 -4.81 13.55
C THR A 98 17.15 -4.37 14.80
N VAL A 99 17.78 -4.53 15.95
CA VAL A 99 17.32 -3.94 17.23
C VAL A 99 17.90 -2.55 17.47
N GLY A 100 18.89 -2.14 16.66
CA GLY A 100 19.48 -0.82 16.71
C GLY A 100 18.49 0.26 16.25
N LEU A 101 18.60 1.46 16.82
CA LEU A 101 17.79 2.59 16.40
C LEU A 101 18.23 3.06 15.01
N LEU A 102 17.25 3.21 14.12
CA LEU A 102 17.45 3.82 12.81
C LEU A 102 17.17 5.32 12.89
N ALA A 103 17.80 6.10 12.01
CA ALA A 103 17.68 7.56 11.99
C ALA A 103 16.26 8.02 11.62
N LYS A 104 15.56 7.25 10.79
CA LYS A 104 14.24 7.58 10.26
C LYS A 104 13.30 6.39 10.36
N ARG A 105 12.03 6.66 10.63
CA ARG A 105 10.97 5.66 10.72
C ARG A 105 10.16 5.66 9.42
N ALA A 106 10.02 4.49 8.81
CA ALA A 106 9.05 4.27 7.73
C ALA A 106 7.67 4.00 8.32
N PHE A 107 6.66 4.48 7.62
CA PHE A 107 5.26 4.17 7.81
C PHE A 107 4.55 4.29 6.46
N ASP A 108 3.39 3.65 6.36
CA ASP A 108 2.48 3.76 5.24
C ASP A 108 1.46 4.88 5.50
N LEU A 109 1.24 5.72 4.50
CA LEU A 109 0.18 6.73 4.49
C LEU A 109 -0.82 6.33 3.41
N ASP A 110 -1.96 5.80 3.85
CA ASP A 110 -3.00 5.29 2.96
C ASP A 110 -4.16 6.28 2.86
N LEU A 111 -4.42 6.75 1.64
CA LEU A 111 -5.65 7.46 1.30
C LEU A 111 -6.59 6.49 0.56
N PHE A 112 -7.74 6.22 1.17
CA PHE A 112 -8.69 5.23 0.66
C PHE A 112 -9.99 5.89 0.20
N PHE A 113 -10.53 5.42 -0.93
CA PHE A 113 -11.87 5.74 -1.40
C PHE A 113 -12.67 4.47 -1.69
N PHE A 114 -13.83 4.31 -1.04
CA PHE A 114 -14.74 3.19 -1.29
C PHE A 114 -15.79 3.59 -2.32
N VAL A 115 -15.75 2.98 -3.51
CA VAL A 115 -16.87 3.02 -4.46
C VAL A 115 -17.90 1.98 -4.02
N LEU A 116 -19.05 2.43 -3.50
CA LEU A 116 -20.17 1.55 -3.19
C LEU A 116 -20.81 0.98 -4.47
N PRO A 117 -21.50 -0.17 -4.42
CA PRO A 117 -22.23 -0.69 -5.58
C PRO A 117 -23.29 0.27 -6.14
N SER A 118 -23.76 1.20 -5.31
CA SER A 118 -24.74 2.24 -5.67
C SER A 118 -24.12 3.52 -6.23
N THR A 119 -22.78 3.62 -6.30
CA THR A 119 -22.13 4.78 -6.90
C THR A 119 -22.41 4.73 -8.41
N TYR A 120 -23.24 5.66 -8.86
CA TYR A 120 -23.62 5.78 -10.27
C TYR A 120 -22.39 6.25 -11.05
N MET A 121 -21.82 5.36 -11.86
CA MET A 121 -20.88 5.78 -12.91
C MET A 121 -21.72 6.18 -14.11
N ASP A 122 -21.65 7.45 -14.52
CA ASP A 122 -22.41 7.95 -15.66
C ASP A 122 -21.94 7.26 -16.94
N ALA A 123 -22.83 6.43 -17.49
CA ALA A 123 -22.60 5.72 -18.75
C ALA A 123 -22.46 6.66 -19.96
N GLN A 124 -22.76 7.96 -19.81
CA GLN A 124 -22.64 8.94 -20.89
C GLN A 124 -21.24 9.57 -20.99
N THR A 125 -20.57 9.83 -19.86
CA THR A 125 -19.27 10.51 -19.83
C THR A 125 -18.10 9.53 -19.98
N ASN A 126 -18.30 8.25 -19.65
CA ASN A 126 -17.26 7.19 -19.59
C ASN A 126 -16.03 7.55 -18.72
N LEU A 127 -16.11 8.63 -17.92
CA LEU A 127 -15.04 9.10 -17.07
C LEU A 127 -15.65 9.64 -15.79
N GLU A 128 -15.20 9.08 -14.68
CA GLU A 128 -15.57 9.51 -13.33
C GLU A 128 -14.30 9.74 -12.53
N THR A 129 -14.28 10.82 -11.75
CA THR A 129 -13.16 11.19 -10.88
C THR A 129 -13.58 11.08 -9.44
N PHE A 130 -12.76 10.41 -8.63
CA PHE A 130 -12.95 10.30 -7.19
C PHE A 130 -11.79 11.00 -6.49
N GLU A 131 -12.12 11.85 -5.52
CA GLU A 131 -11.16 12.70 -4.83
C GLU A 131 -11.25 12.44 -3.32
N THR A 132 -10.10 12.46 -2.67
CA THR A 132 -9.98 12.40 -1.21
C THR A 132 -8.83 13.31 -0.80
N ALA A 133 -9.00 14.02 0.31
CA ALA A 133 -8.05 14.99 0.81
C ALA A 133 -8.09 14.98 2.34
N CYS A 134 -6.94 15.11 2.98
CA CYS A 134 -6.81 15.11 4.44
C CYS A 134 -5.75 16.12 4.83
N ILE A 135 -6.04 16.94 5.84
CA ILE A 135 -5.05 17.87 6.39
C ILE A 135 -4.12 17.06 7.31
N VAL A 136 -2.81 17.28 7.20
CA VAL A 136 -1.84 16.79 8.19
C VAL A 136 -1.99 17.62 9.46
N ASP A 137 -2.54 17.03 10.51
CA ASP A 137 -2.79 17.69 11.79
C ASP A 137 -1.65 17.49 12.81
N GLU A 138 -0.78 16.49 12.58
CA GLU A 138 0.37 16.19 13.42
C GLU A 138 1.59 17.07 13.09
N ASP A 139 2.34 17.49 14.13
CA ASP A 139 3.62 18.19 13.99
C ASP A 139 4.75 17.19 13.69
N ILE A 140 4.73 16.65 12.47
CA ILE A 140 5.71 15.71 11.93
C ILE A 140 6.15 16.15 10.53
N GLU A 141 7.42 15.86 10.19
CA GLU A 141 7.91 16.02 8.82
C GLU A 141 7.87 14.66 8.10
N ILE A 142 7.15 14.61 6.98
CA ILE A 142 6.98 13.41 6.17
C ILE A 142 7.71 13.60 4.85
N HIS A 143 8.56 12.64 4.50
CA HIS A 143 9.29 12.60 3.24
C HIS A 143 8.82 11.41 2.41
N PRO A 144 7.92 11.62 1.43
CA PRO A 144 7.49 10.53 0.56
C PRO A 144 8.66 10.06 -0.28
N PHE A 145 8.99 8.76 -0.16
CA PHE A 145 10.05 8.11 -0.95
C PHE A 145 9.48 7.03 -1.87
N ALA A 146 8.21 6.67 -1.71
CA ALA A 146 7.54 5.69 -2.53
C ALA A 146 6.04 5.96 -2.68
N PHE A 147 5.46 5.56 -3.81
CA PHE A 147 4.05 5.70 -4.13
C PHE A 147 3.50 4.39 -4.72
N ARG A 148 2.34 3.95 -4.24
CA ARG A 148 1.65 2.78 -4.78
C ARG A 148 0.19 3.12 -5.05
N ALA A 149 -0.24 2.89 -6.29
CA ALA A 149 -1.64 2.97 -6.66
C ALA A 149 -2.30 1.58 -6.60
N HIS A 150 -3.56 1.53 -6.18
CA HIS A 150 -4.36 0.32 -6.20
C HIS A 150 -5.81 0.64 -6.60
N THR A 151 -6.30 -0.08 -7.61
CA THR A 151 -7.72 -0.09 -7.98
C THR A 151 -8.11 -1.50 -8.43
N HIS A 152 -9.42 -1.72 -8.57
CA HIS A 152 -9.93 -2.85 -9.33
C HIS A 152 -9.87 -2.55 -10.85
N ARG A 153 -10.63 -3.31 -11.64
CA ARG A 153 -10.56 -3.35 -13.11
C ARG A 153 -10.86 -2.03 -13.83
N HIS A 154 -11.57 -1.09 -13.20
CA HIS A 154 -12.03 0.15 -13.84
C HIS A 154 -11.12 1.36 -13.61
N GLY A 155 -10.05 1.24 -12.82
CA GLY A 155 -9.15 2.35 -12.61
C GLY A 155 -8.28 2.62 -13.83
N GLU A 156 -8.24 3.87 -14.28
CA GLU A 156 -7.37 4.29 -15.39
C GLU A 156 -6.11 5.00 -14.89
N LYS A 157 -6.25 5.83 -13.86
CA LYS A 157 -5.17 6.66 -13.33
C LYS A 157 -5.42 7.01 -11.86
N VAL A 158 -4.36 6.95 -11.06
CA VAL A 158 -4.36 7.42 -9.68
C VAL A 158 -3.18 8.37 -9.52
N SER A 159 -3.42 9.55 -8.95
CA SER A 159 -2.38 10.51 -8.60
C SER A 159 -2.51 10.97 -7.15
N GLY A 160 -1.37 11.20 -6.51
CA GLY A 160 -1.26 11.76 -5.17
C GLY A 160 -0.49 13.07 -5.21
N TRP A 161 -0.97 14.05 -4.45
CA TRP A 161 -0.45 15.41 -4.43
C TRP A 161 -0.27 15.85 -2.99
N VAL A 162 0.65 16.80 -2.78
CA VAL A 162 0.61 17.69 -1.62
C VAL A 162 0.13 19.05 -2.08
N VAL A 163 -0.81 19.65 -1.34
CA VAL A 163 -1.45 20.92 -1.64
C VAL A 163 -1.13 21.90 -0.53
N ARG A 164 -0.67 23.09 -0.91
CA ARG A 164 -0.29 24.16 0.02
C ARG A 164 -0.89 25.48 -0.42
N GLU A 165 -1.43 26.25 0.52
CA GLU A 165 -1.94 27.57 0.23
C GLU A 165 -0.80 28.59 0.23
N ASN A 166 -0.72 29.43 -0.81
CA ASN A 166 0.26 30.51 -0.86
C ASN A 166 -0.24 31.77 -0.13
N GLN A 167 0.61 32.79 0.00
CA GLN A 167 0.28 34.06 0.65
C GLN A 167 -0.90 34.84 0.02
N TYR A 168 -1.35 34.44 -1.17
CA TYR A 168 -2.48 35.03 -1.90
C TYR A 168 -3.75 34.17 -1.84
N GLY A 169 -3.75 33.09 -1.06
CA GLY A 169 -4.88 32.18 -0.95
C GLY A 169 -5.05 31.23 -2.15
N GLN A 170 -3.96 30.93 -2.87
CA GLN A 170 -4.01 30.03 -4.02
C GLN A 170 -3.34 28.69 -3.69
N ASP A 171 -3.99 27.61 -4.12
CA ASP A 171 -3.47 26.26 -3.95
C ASP A 171 -2.29 26.00 -4.89
N ILE A 172 -1.18 25.56 -4.31
CA ILE A 172 0.01 25.08 -4.99
C ILE A 172 0.02 23.56 -4.85
N TRP A 173 -0.12 22.88 -5.98
CA TRP A 173 -0.16 21.42 -6.08
C TRP A 173 1.22 20.89 -6.48
N GLU A 174 1.79 20.01 -5.67
CA GLU A 174 3.04 19.33 -5.95
C GLU A 174 2.82 17.81 -6.04
N LEU A 175 3.08 17.24 -7.22
CA LEU A 175 2.81 15.83 -7.51
C LEU A 175 3.78 14.92 -6.74
N ILE A 176 3.26 14.04 -5.89
CA ILE A 176 4.02 12.97 -5.23
C ILE A 176 4.25 11.81 -6.22
N GLY A 177 3.17 11.32 -6.83
CA GLY A 177 3.22 10.22 -7.79
C GLY A 177 1.94 10.12 -8.62
N GLU A 178 2.05 9.60 -9.84
CA GLU A 178 0.93 9.31 -10.73
C GLU A 178 1.20 7.96 -11.41
N ARG A 179 0.22 7.07 -11.41
CA ARG A 179 0.38 5.73 -11.99
C ARG A 179 -0.92 5.22 -12.61
N ASN A 180 -0.78 4.43 -13.67
CA ASN A 180 -1.84 3.53 -14.13
C ASN A 180 -1.93 2.32 -13.17
N PRO A 181 -3.05 2.14 -12.44
CA PRO A 181 -3.18 1.13 -11.38
C PRO A 181 -3.30 -0.31 -11.92
N LEU A 182 -3.48 -0.49 -13.25
CA LEU A 182 -3.51 -1.80 -13.90
C LEU A 182 -2.12 -2.33 -14.27
N LEU A 183 -1.08 -1.48 -14.18
CA LEU A 183 0.32 -1.93 -14.22
C LEU A 183 0.66 -2.77 -12.97
N PRO A 184 1.80 -3.48 -12.94
CA PRO A 184 2.20 -4.27 -11.77
C PRO A 184 2.08 -3.45 -10.48
N GLN A 185 1.39 -3.99 -9.47
CA GLN A 185 1.02 -3.27 -8.25
C GLN A 185 2.19 -3.24 -7.25
N MET A 186 3.14 -2.35 -7.49
CA MET A 186 4.36 -2.16 -6.72
C MET A 186 4.46 -0.72 -6.18
N PHE A 187 5.43 -0.50 -5.30
CA PHE A 187 5.85 0.83 -4.86
C PHE A 187 6.83 1.44 -5.86
N GLU A 188 6.52 2.60 -6.43
CA GLU A 188 7.44 3.40 -7.26
C GLU A 188 8.20 4.40 -6.42
N SER A 189 9.50 4.53 -6.67
CA SER A 189 10.31 5.53 -6.01
C SER A 189 9.84 6.95 -6.34
N VAL A 190 9.65 7.76 -5.30
CA VAL A 190 9.40 9.19 -5.42
C VAL A 190 10.77 9.89 -5.43
N ASN A 191 11.23 10.27 -6.63
CA ASN A 191 12.54 10.92 -6.82
C ASN A 191 12.48 12.44 -6.67
N LYS A 192 11.64 12.94 -5.75
CA LYS A 192 11.43 14.37 -5.50
C LYS A 192 11.69 14.66 -4.04
N ASN A 193 12.32 15.80 -3.76
CA ASN A 193 12.54 16.25 -2.40
C ASN A 193 11.31 16.97 -1.86
N ILE A 194 10.24 16.21 -1.62
CA ILE A 194 9.00 16.71 -1.05
C ILE A 194 9.10 16.60 0.47
N THR A 195 8.66 17.63 1.18
CA THR A 195 8.44 17.59 2.64
C THR A 195 7.00 17.99 2.89
N ILE A 196 6.25 17.10 3.53
CA ILE A 196 4.87 17.35 3.95
C ILE A 196 4.92 17.68 5.44
N ARG A 197 4.23 18.74 5.85
CA ARG A 197 4.22 19.24 7.23
C ARG A 197 2.80 19.46 7.74
N GLN A 198 2.69 19.71 9.03
CA GLN A 198 1.43 20.15 9.64
C GLN A 198 0.79 21.30 8.86
N GLY A 199 -0.49 21.15 8.52
CA GLY A 199 -1.28 22.11 7.75
C GLY A 199 -1.26 21.88 6.24
N ASP A 200 -0.34 21.08 5.71
CA ASP A 200 -0.39 20.64 4.31
C ASP A 200 -1.58 19.67 4.11
N VAL A 201 -2.09 19.60 2.87
CA VAL A 201 -3.15 18.66 2.44
C VAL A 201 -2.59 17.63 1.46
#